data_AF-A0A8T3LZ16-F1
#
_entry.id   AF-A0A8T3LZ16-F1
#
_cell.length_a   1.000
_cell.length_b   1.000
_cell.length_c   1.000
_cell.angle_alpha   90.00
_cell.angle_beta   90.00
_cell.angle_gamma   90.00
#
_symmetry.space_group_name_H-M   'P 1'
#
loop_
_entity.id
_entity.type
_entity.pdbx_description
1 polymer ?
#
loop_
_entity_poly.entity_id
_entity_poly.type
_entity_poly.pdbx_seq_one_letter_code
_entity_poly.pdbx_strand_id
1 'polypeptide(L)'
;MGLRARPSGLGARLRSILGAGTPATDATWDEVEEALIAADVGATTTLEIVDAARERFRRESGGSGEDARRALAAEIRDRLVRVGSGRFELGPAPSVILFVGVNGTGKTTTIAKLAARLKGEGRTLVLAAADTFRAAAVEQLRIWGEQVGVPVVAQRAGADPGAVAFDAVAAAESRGLDAVLVDTAGRLQNKQQLMAELAKIRRVIERRLPGQPRHVLLVLDATTGQNGILQAEAFSREAGVTGIVLTKLDGTAKGGVALAAADRLGVPILFAGVGEEIDALAPFDPEAFVEWLLSE
;
A
#
# COMPACT_ATOMS: atom_id res chain seq x y z
N MET A 1 1.04 -12.80 -7.55
CA MET A 1 1.62 -11.53 -7.03
C MET A 1 3.13 -11.30 -7.32
N GLY A 2 3.84 -12.15 -8.08
CA GLY A 2 5.26 -11.91 -8.39
C GLY A 2 6.26 -12.11 -7.22
N LEU A 3 5.77 -12.50 -6.04
CA LEU A 3 6.59 -12.95 -4.92
C LEU A 3 7.22 -14.31 -5.26
N ARG A 4 8.49 -14.33 -5.68
CA ARG A 4 9.18 -15.55 -6.13
C ARG A 4 9.85 -16.34 -5.01
N ALA A 5 10.19 -15.70 -3.89
CA ALA A 5 10.82 -16.36 -2.75
C ALA A 5 9.77 -16.79 -1.71
N ARG A 6 9.93 -17.97 -1.11
CA ARG A 6 9.11 -18.37 0.05
C ARG A 6 9.30 -17.36 1.19
N PRO A 7 8.26 -17.04 1.97
CA PRO A 7 8.43 -16.12 3.08
C PRO A 7 9.36 -16.72 4.13
N SER A 8 10.39 -15.93 4.47
CA SER A 8 11.15 -16.08 5.71
C SER A 8 10.39 -15.43 6.88
N GLY A 9 10.82 -15.69 8.11
CA GLY A 9 10.21 -15.10 9.30
C GLY A 9 8.79 -15.61 9.57
N LEU A 10 7.78 -14.73 9.50
CA LEU A 10 6.41 -15.02 9.94
C LEU A 10 5.85 -16.28 9.27
N GLY A 11 5.92 -16.37 7.93
CA GLY A 11 5.36 -17.51 7.21
C GLY A 11 6.04 -18.83 7.58
N ALA A 12 7.36 -18.83 7.73
CA ALA A 12 8.11 -20.00 8.16
C ALA A 12 7.75 -20.42 9.59
N ARG A 13 7.61 -19.45 10.52
CA ARG A 13 7.22 -19.72 11.91
C ARG A 13 5.80 -20.27 11.99
N LEU A 14 4.83 -19.67 11.30
CA LEU A 14 3.44 -20.15 11.29
C LEU A 14 3.32 -21.57 10.71
N ARG A 15 4.05 -21.88 9.64
CA ARG A 15 4.08 -23.24 9.09
C ARG A 15 4.73 -24.26 10.02
N SER A 16 5.75 -23.86 10.78
CA SER A 16 6.35 -24.73 11.79
C SER A 16 5.38 -25.04 12.92
N ILE A 17 4.63 -24.04 13.39
CA ILE A 17 3.66 -24.19 14.47
C ILE A 17 2.45 -25.03 14.01
N LEU A 18 1.96 -24.75 12.80
CA LEU A 18 0.76 -25.35 12.23
C LEU A 18 1.07 -26.45 11.18
N GLY A 19 2.19 -27.15 11.38
CA GLY A 19 2.65 -28.20 10.47
C GLY A 19 1.78 -29.47 10.51
N ALA A 20 1.91 -30.29 9.47
CA ALA A 20 1.25 -31.59 9.40
C ALA A 20 1.65 -32.48 10.59
N GLY A 21 0.66 -33.06 11.26
CA GLY A 21 0.87 -33.93 12.43
C GLY A 21 0.97 -33.21 13.78
N THR A 22 1.01 -31.86 13.81
CA THR A 22 0.94 -31.10 15.07
C THR A 22 -0.52 -31.01 15.54
N PRO A 23 -0.85 -31.38 16.79
CA PRO A 23 -2.18 -31.13 17.35
C PRO A 23 -2.42 -29.64 17.54
N ALA A 24 -3.61 -29.13 17.16
CA ALA A 24 -3.98 -27.73 17.36
C ALA A 24 -4.54 -27.49 18.78
N THR A 25 -3.63 -27.43 19.74
CA THR A 25 -3.94 -27.19 21.16
C THR A 25 -4.01 -25.70 21.50
N ASP A 26 -4.42 -25.37 22.72
CA ASP A 26 -4.40 -23.99 23.22
C ASP A 26 -3.00 -23.38 23.16
N ALA A 27 -1.98 -24.14 23.56
CA ALA A 27 -0.57 -23.70 23.45
C ALA A 27 -0.16 -23.43 21.99
N THR A 28 -0.70 -24.18 21.02
CA THR A 28 -0.46 -23.95 19.59
C THR A 28 -1.00 -22.59 19.15
N TRP A 29 -2.19 -22.21 19.64
CA TRP A 29 -2.77 -20.90 19.33
C TRP A 29 -2.01 -19.76 20.02
N ASP A 30 -1.52 -19.96 21.24
CA ASP A 30 -0.65 -19.00 21.93
C ASP A 30 0.65 -18.76 21.13
N GLU A 31 1.27 -19.82 20.59
CA GLU A 31 2.45 -19.68 19.72
C GLU A 31 2.14 -18.93 18.42
N VAL A 32 0.95 -19.12 17.84
CA VAL A 32 0.48 -18.36 16.66
C VAL A 32 0.33 -16.88 17.00
N GLU A 33 -0.27 -16.56 18.14
CA GLU A 33 -0.41 -15.19 18.64
C GLU A 33 0.97 -14.53 18.79
N GLU A 34 1.90 -15.18 19.47
CA GLU A 34 3.26 -14.67 19.63
C GLU A 34 3.97 -14.45 18.29
N ALA A 35 3.75 -15.33 17.31
CA ALA A 35 4.33 -15.22 15.98
C ALA A 35 3.81 -13.98 15.25
N LEU A 36 2.49 -13.74 15.29
CA LEU A 36 1.85 -12.57 14.66
C LEU A 36 2.27 -11.26 15.33
N ILE A 37 2.37 -11.22 16.67
CA ILE A 37 2.85 -10.04 17.39
C ILE A 37 4.31 -9.74 17.03
N ALA A 38 5.19 -10.74 17.03
CA ALA A 38 6.60 -10.58 16.67
C ALA A 38 6.81 -10.11 15.22
N ALA A 39 5.82 -10.36 14.37
CA ALA A 39 5.76 -9.95 12.98
C ALA A 39 5.13 -8.57 12.75
N ASP A 40 4.96 -7.78 13.80
CA ASP A 40 4.41 -6.43 13.74
C ASP A 40 2.96 -6.38 13.22
N VAL A 41 2.13 -7.41 13.48
CA VAL A 41 0.67 -7.31 13.27
C VAL A 41 0.02 -6.38 14.31
N GLY A 42 0.55 -6.35 15.53
CA GLY A 42 0.01 -5.59 16.66
C GLY A 42 -0.94 -6.42 17.51
N ALA A 43 -0.94 -6.17 18.82
CA ALA A 43 -1.62 -7.02 19.80
C ALA A 43 -3.13 -7.15 19.56
N THR A 44 -3.84 -6.02 19.37
CA THR A 44 -5.29 -6.02 19.15
C THR A 44 -5.68 -6.81 17.91
N THR A 45 -5.13 -6.47 16.74
CA THR A 45 -5.42 -7.18 15.49
C THR A 45 -5.04 -8.66 15.56
N THR A 46 -3.95 -8.99 16.27
CA THR A 46 -3.55 -10.39 16.47
C THR A 46 -4.59 -11.16 17.26
N LEU A 47 -5.00 -10.67 18.43
CA LEU A 47 -6.00 -11.31 19.28
C LEU A 47 -7.28 -11.57 18.51
N GLU A 48 -7.77 -10.56 17.79
CA GLU A 48 -8.98 -10.70 16.99
C GLU A 48 -8.85 -11.73 15.85
N ILE A 49 -7.68 -11.81 15.20
CA ILE A 49 -7.42 -12.82 14.17
C ILE A 49 -7.39 -14.23 14.77
N VAL A 50 -6.66 -14.39 15.88
CA VAL A 50 -6.46 -15.70 16.54
C VAL A 50 -7.79 -16.21 17.10
N ASP A 51 -8.55 -15.37 17.79
CA ASP A 51 -9.85 -15.76 18.35
C ASP A 51 -10.84 -16.17 17.26
N ALA A 52 -10.93 -15.40 16.17
CA ALA A 52 -11.82 -15.70 15.06
C ALA A 52 -11.39 -16.99 14.31
N ALA A 53 -10.08 -17.18 14.09
CA ALA A 53 -9.54 -18.40 13.49
C ALA A 53 -9.78 -19.63 14.39
N ARG A 54 -9.60 -19.50 15.70
CA ARG A 54 -9.82 -20.57 16.68
C ARG A 54 -11.30 -20.94 16.79
N GLU A 55 -12.20 -19.96 16.74
CA GLU A 55 -13.64 -20.21 16.68
C GLU A 55 -14.02 -20.94 15.38
N ARG A 56 -13.49 -20.50 14.23
CA ARG A 56 -13.70 -21.18 12.94
C ARG A 56 -13.22 -22.64 12.98
N PHE A 57 -12.01 -22.87 13.48
CA PHE A 57 -11.46 -24.21 13.65
C PHE A 57 -12.36 -25.12 14.51
N ARG A 58 -12.88 -24.61 15.64
CA ARG A 58 -13.79 -25.35 16.53
C ARG A 58 -15.11 -25.71 15.83
N ARG A 59 -15.70 -24.79 15.08
CA ARG A 59 -16.96 -25.04 14.33
C ARG A 59 -16.79 -26.08 13.23
N GLU A 60 -15.63 -26.11 12.58
CA GLU A 60 -15.32 -27.04 11.49
C GLU A 60 -14.89 -28.43 11.99
N SER A 61 -14.93 -28.67 13.32
CA SER A 61 -14.51 -29.93 13.96
C SER A 61 -13.09 -30.35 13.59
N GLY A 62 -12.19 -29.38 13.43
CA GLY A 62 -10.78 -29.63 13.11
C GLY A 62 -10.06 -30.36 14.26
N GLY A 63 -9.10 -31.21 13.91
CA GLY A 63 -8.29 -31.96 14.88
C GLY A 63 -6.78 -31.81 14.67
N SER A 64 -6.36 -31.23 13.54
CA SER A 64 -4.96 -31.12 13.13
C SER A 64 -4.50 -29.68 12.98
N GLY A 65 -3.19 -29.46 13.05
CA GLY A 65 -2.54 -28.20 12.74
C GLY A 65 -2.83 -27.72 11.31
N GLU A 66 -3.06 -28.66 10.38
CA GLU A 66 -3.46 -28.32 9.01
C GLU A 66 -4.85 -27.66 8.97
N ASP A 67 -5.81 -28.20 9.71
CA ASP A 67 -7.15 -27.60 9.83
C ASP A 67 -7.07 -26.21 10.47
N ALA A 68 -6.23 -26.05 11.50
CA ALA A 68 -5.99 -24.76 12.14
C ALA A 68 -5.33 -23.75 11.18
N ARG A 69 -4.38 -24.20 10.36
CA ARG A 69 -3.76 -23.38 9.30
C ARG A 69 -4.78 -22.92 8.27
N ARG A 70 -5.67 -23.81 7.82
CA ARG A 70 -6.74 -23.45 6.87
C ARG A 70 -7.72 -22.45 7.50
N ALA A 71 -8.06 -22.62 8.78
CA ALA A 71 -8.91 -21.68 9.50
C ALA A 71 -8.26 -20.29 9.64
N LEU A 72 -6.97 -20.24 9.99
CA LEU A 72 -6.19 -19.00 10.06
C LEU A 72 -6.07 -18.32 8.69
N ALA A 73 -5.75 -19.09 7.65
CA ALA A 73 -5.68 -18.59 6.28
C ALA A 73 -7.00 -17.96 5.82
N ALA A 74 -8.11 -18.65 6.11
CA ALA A 74 -9.44 -18.15 5.78
C ALA A 74 -9.77 -16.85 6.50
N GLU A 75 -9.45 -16.73 7.80
CA GLU A 75 -9.68 -15.50 8.55
C GLU A 75 -8.85 -14.32 8.03
N ILE A 76 -7.55 -14.54 7.80
CA ILE A 76 -6.64 -13.53 7.24
C ILE A 76 -7.14 -13.04 5.87
N ARG A 77 -7.52 -13.97 4.99
CA ARG A 77 -8.09 -13.65 3.69
C ARG A 77 -9.37 -12.83 3.81
N ASP A 78 -10.31 -13.27 4.64
CA ASP A 78 -11.60 -12.60 4.80
C ASP A 78 -11.41 -11.16 5.29
N ARG A 79 -10.43 -10.90 6.17
CA ARG A 79 -10.08 -9.54 6.60
C ARG A 79 -9.51 -8.69 5.48
N LEU A 80 -8.57 -9.23 4.70
CA LEU A 80 -7.97 -8.51 3.57
C LEU A 80 -9.02 -8.19 2.48
N VAL A 81 -10.00 -9.07 2.27
CA VAL A 81 -11.09 -8.87 1.31
C VAL A 81 -12.15 -7.90 1.83
N ARG A 82 -12.44 -7.91 3.14
CA ARG A 82 -13.49 -7.08 3.76
C ARG A 82 -13.26 -5.58 3.56
N VAL A 83 -12.01 -5.13 3.54
CA VAL A 83 -11.66 -3.72 3.31
C VAL A 83 -11.74 -3.30 1.83
N GLY A 84 -12.18 -4.22 0.98
CA GLY A 84 -12.34 -4.08 -0.46
C GLY A 84 -11.24 -4.86 -1.20
N SER A 85 -11.62 -5.59 -2.23
CA SER A 85 -10.66 -6.16 -3.20
C SER A 85 -10.25 -5.14 -4.25
N GLY A 86 -10.10 -3.86 -3.85
CA GLY A 86 -10.13 -2.69 -4.72
C GLY A 86 -9.29 -2.91 -5.97
N ARG A 87 -9.93 -3.05 -7.13
CA ARG A 87 -9.20 -3.04 -8.39
C ARG A 87 -8.76 -1.61 -8.63
N PHE A 88 -7.47 -1.42 -8.91
CA PHE A 88 -7.00 -0.14 -9.36
C PHE A 88 -7.56 0.10 -10.77
N GLU A 89 -8.43 1.10 -10.88
CA GLU A 89 -9.05 1.50 -12.15
C GLU A 89 -8.94 3.01 -12.30
N LEU A 90 -8.56 3.44 -13.49
CA LEU A 90 -8.63 4.84 -13.89
C LEU A 90 -10.11 5.24 -14.06
N GLY A 91 -10.44 6.45 -13.60
CA GLY A 91 -11.75 7.07 -13.84
C GLY A 91 -11.82 7.78 -15.20
N PRO A 92 -12.78 8.70 -15.37
CA PRO A 92 -12.84 9.57 -16.53
C PRO A 92 -11.53 10.33 -16.73
N ALA A 93 -11.08 10.44 -17.99
CA ALA A 93 -9.83 11.11 -18.34
C ALA A 93 -9.93 12.64 -18.19
N PRO A 94 -8.90 13.31 -17.63
CA PRO A 94 -7.74 12.70 -16.99
C PRO A 94 -8.08 12.20 -15.57
N SER A 95 -7.75 10.94 -15.28
CA SER A 95 -7.87 10.37 -13.95
C SER A 95 -6.70 10.81 -13.07
N VAL A 96 -6.98 11.43 -11.92
CA VAL A 96 -5.93 11.96 -11.03
C VAL A 96 -5.66 10.98 -9.88
N ILE A 97 -4.39 10.63 -9.69
CA ILE A 97 -3.90 9.77 -8.62
C ILE A 97 -2.92 10.56 -7.76
N LEU A 98 -3.27 10.74 -6.49
CA LEU A 98 -2.48 11.47 -5.51
C LEU A 98 -1.70 10.49 -4.63
N PHE A 99 -0.38 10.64 -4.54
CA PHE A 99 0.46 9.77 -3.72
C PHE A 99 0.84 10.46 -2.42
N VAL A 100 0.53 9.83 -1.29
CA VAL A 100 0.81 10.34 0.05
C VAL A 100 1.59 9.31 0.86
N GLY A 101 2.15 9.75 1.99
CA GLY A 101 2.94 8.89 2.89
C GLY A 101 4.23 9.55 3.34
N VAL A 102 4.95 8.90 4.25
CA VAL A 102 6.16 9.47 4.87
C VAL A 102 7.33 9.49 3.89
N ASN A 103 8.30 10.37 4.13
CA ASN A 103 9.55 10.35 3.37
C ASN A 103 10.28 9.02 3.54
N GLY A 104 10.90 8.52 2.46
CA GLY A 104 11.65 7.26 2.49
C GLY A 104 10.80 5.99 2.31
N THR A 105 9.46 6.08 2.28
CA THR A 105 8.58 4.90 2.06
C THR A 105 8.52 4.41 0.61
N GLY A 106 9.19 5.12 -0.31
CA GLY A 106 9.23 4.74 -1.73
C GLY A 106 8.16 5.38 -2.61
N LYS A 107 7.55 6.51 -2.21
CA LYS A 107 6.54 7.25 -3.01
C LYS A 107 6.98 7.51 -4.45
N THR A 108 8.04 8.29 -4.65
CA THR A 108 8.54 8.68 -5.97
C THR A 108 8.88 7.46 -6.85
N THR A 109 9.48 6.43 -6.26
CA THR A 109 9.75 5.15 -6.96
C THR A 109 8.45 4.43 -7.34
N THR A 110 7.46 4.40 -6.45
CA THR A 110 6.14 3.81 -6.71
C THR A 110 5.42 4.52 -7.85
N ILE A 111 5.52 5.86 -7.91
CA ILE A 111 4.97 6.66 -9.01
C ILE A 111 5.61 6.26 -10.32
N ALA A 112 6.94 6.12 -10.37
CA ALA A 112 7.64 5.69 -11.56
C ALA A 112 7.21 4.29 -12.03
N LYS A 113 7.09 3.33 -11.10
CA LYS A 113 6.65 1.97 -11.40
C LYS A 113 5.20 1.93 -11.91
N LEU A 114 4.29 2.69 -11.27
CA LEU A 114 2.91 2.77 -11.75
C LEU A 114 2.83 3.47 -13.11
N ALA A 115 3.64 4.52 -13.33
CA ALA A 115 3.74 5.18 -14.62
C ALA A 115 4.19 4.22 -15.73
N ALA A 116 5.24 3.43 -15.47
CA ALA A 116 5.73 2.43 -16.41
C ALA A 116 4.69 1.35 -16.71
N ARG A 117 4.00 0.86 -15.67
CA ARG A 117 2.89 -0.09 -15.81
C ARG A 117 1.77 0.47 -16.69
N LEU A 118 1.24 1.66 -16.36
CA LEU A 118 0.15 2.28 -17.11
C LEU A 118 0.54 2.56 -18.57
N LYS A 119 1.77 3.01 -18.80
CA LYS A 119 2.31 3.18 -20.16
C LYS A 119 2.41 1.86 -20.91
N GLY A 120 2.84 0.78 -20.26
CA GLY A 120 2.85 -0.57 -20.82
C GLY A 120 1.46 -1.10 -21.15
N GLU A 121 0.43 -0.64 -20.41
CA GLU A 121 -0.99 -0.88 -20.69
C GLU A 121 -1.57 0.07 -21.78
N GLY A 122 -0.73 0.87 -22.44
CA GLY A 122 -1.11 1.78 -23.52
C GLY A 122 -1.72 3.11 -23.07
N ARG A 123 -1.68 3.44 -21.77
CA ARG A 123 -2.20 4.71 -21.25
C ARG A 123 -1.21 5.84 -21.44
N THR A 124 -1.76 7.03 -21.69
CA THR A 124 -1.05 8.30 -21.78
C THR A 124 -1.15 9.05 -20.45
N LEU A 125 -0.06 9.61 -19.94
CA LEU A 125 -0.08 10.25 -18.63
C LEU A 125 0.97 11.36 -18.49
N VAL A 126 0.87 12.11 -17.39
CA VAL A 126 1.84 13.12 -16.95
C VAL A 126 2.09 13.00 -15.44
N LEU A 127 3.33 13.26 -15.02
CA LEU A 127 3.71 13.29 -13.61
C LEU A 127 3.71 14.73 -13.10
N ALA A 128 3.29 14.95 -11.85
CA ALA A 128 3.32 16.25 -11.19
C ALA A 128 4.27 16.22 -9.98
N ALA A 129 5.33 17.03 -10.02
CA ALA A 129 6.35 17.10 -8.97
C ALA A 129 5.92 18.06 -7.85
N ALA A 130 4.90 17.68 -7.08
CA ALA A 130 4.35 18.52 -6.02
C ALA A 130 5.08 18.39 -4.66
N ASP A 131 6.11 17.54 -4.50
CA ASP A 131 7.12 17.65 -3.42
C ASP A 131 8.08 18.83 -3.69
N THR A 132 7.54 20.05 -3.70
CA THR A 132 8.27 21.26 -4.10
C THR A 132 9.31 21.71 -3.08
N PHE A 133 9.22 21.23 -1.83
CA PHE A 133 10.18 21.56 -0.76
C PHE A 133 11.53 20.88 -0.96
N ARG A 134 11.60 19.79 -1.71
CA ARG A 134 12.83 19.02 -1.93
C ARG A 134 13.21 19.14 -3.39
N ALA A 135 14.16 20.03 -3.69
CA ALA A 135 14.72 20.15 -5.05
C ALA A 135 15.19 18.78 -5.60
N ALA A 136 15.80 17.95 -4.74
CA ALA A 136 16.20 16.59 -5.09
C ALA A 136 15.01 15.66 -5.41
N ALA A 137 13.84 15.84 -4.80
CA ALA A 137 12.66 15.03 -5.11
C ALA A 137 12.09 15.39 -6.48
N VAL A 138 12.03 16.69 -6.82
CA VAL A 138 11.64 17.15 -8.15
C VAL A 138 12.58 16.58 -9.22
N GLU A 139 13.89 16.63 -8.97
CA GLU A 139 14.88 16.11 -9.91
C GLU A 139 14.80 14.59 -10.04
N GLN A 140 14.63 13.88 -8.93
CA GLN A 140 14.43 12.44 -8.93
C GLN A 140 13.19 12.04 -9.76
N LEU A 141 12.08 12.77 -9.63
CA LEU A 141 10.88 12.50 -10.43
C LEU A 141 11.10 12.80 -11.92
N ARG A 142 11.91 13.81 -12.27
CA ARG A 142 12.28 14.08 -13.67
C ARG A 142 13.09 12.96 -14.28
N ILE A 143 14.10 12.45 -13.56
CA ILE A 143 14.91 11.31 -14.01
C ILE A 143 14.01 10.10 -14.27
N TRP A 144 13.07 9.81 -13.36
CA TRP A 144 12.09 8.75 -13.55
C TRP A 144 11.17 9.01 -14.76
N GLY A 145 10.71 10.24 -14.94
CA GLY A 145 9.91 10.63 -16.09
C GLY A 145 10.66 10.42 -17.40
N GLU A 146 11.94 10.78 -17.47
CA GLU A 146 12.79 10.54 -18.64
C GLU A 146 12.98 9.03 -18.90
N GLN A 147 13.33 8.26 -17.86
CA GLN A 147 13.54 6.81 -17.96
C GLN A 147 12.29 6.07 -18.43
N VAL A 148 11.12 6.44 -17.92
CA VAL A 148 9.84 5.85 -18.32
C VAL A 148 9.33 6.45 -19.64
N GLY A 149 9.82 7.62 -20.04
CA GLY A 149 9.36 8.40 -21.19
C GLY A 149 7.96 8.98 -20.98
N VAL A 150 7.72 9.61 -19.83
CA VAL A 150 6.48 10.30 -19.42
C VAL A 150 6.82 11.74 -19.05
N PRO A 151 6.06 12.74 -19.54
CA PRO A 151 6.33 14.15 -19.21
C PRO A 151 6.15 14.44 -17.72
N VAL A 152 6.98 15.34 -17.19
CA VAL A 152 6.92 15.81 -15.80
C VAL A 152 6.62 17.30 -15.76
N VAL A 153 5.55 17.67 -15.05
CA VAL A 153 5.23 19.06 -14.72
C VAL A 153 5.82 19.38 -13.36
N ALA A 154 6.64 20.42 -13.33
CA ALA A 154 7.33 20.89 -12.14
C ALA A 154 7.50 22.40 -12.19
N GLN A 155 7.47 23.04 -11.03
CA GLN A 155 7.79 24.47 -10.89
C GLN A 155 9.14 24.65 -10.14
N ARG A 156 9.49 25.88 -9.81
CA ARG A 156 10.68 26.19 -8.99
C ARG A 156 10.57 25.56 -7.59
N ALA A 157 11.71 25.26 -6.97
CA ALA A 157 11.75 24.79 -5.59
C ALA A 157 11.05 25.79 -4.65
N GLY A 158 10.26 25.28 -3.70
CA GLY A 158 9.43 26.08 -2.79
C GLY A 158 8.18 26.69 -3.43
N ALA A 159 7.85 26.34 -4.67
CA ALA A 159 6.56 26.70 -5.28
C ALA A 159 5.39 26.05 -4.54
N ASP A 160 4.19 26.58 -4.76
CA ASP A 160 2.96 26.02 -4.20
C ASP A 160 2.65 24.63 -4.80
N PRO A 161 2.61 23.55 -4.00
CA PRO A 161 2.27 22.20 -4.49
C PRO A 161 0.92 22.13 -5.20
N GLY A 162 -0.07 22.91 -4.73
CA GLY A 162 -1.38 23.01 -5.37
C GLY A 162 -1.30 23.59 -6.79
N ALA A 163 -0.42 24.55 -7.03
CA ALA A 163 -0.21 25.12 -8.36
C ALA A 163 0.43 24.12 -9.32
N VAL A 164 1.40 23.32 -8.85
CA VAL A 164 1.99 22.24 -9.66
C VAL A 164 0.93 21.21 -10.07
N ALA A 165 0.08 20.79 -9.14
CA ALA A 165 -1.02 19.88 -9.42
C ALA A 165 -2.03 20.47 -10.42
N PHE A 166 -2.37 21.75 -10.28
CA PHE A 166 -3.24 22.46 -11.21
C PHE A 166 -2.68 22.48 -12.64
N ASP A 167 -1.41 22.84 -12.79
CA ASP A 167 -0.74 22.90 -14.09
C ASP A 167 -0.65 21.52 -14.75
N ALA A 168 -0.41 20.47 -13.96
CA ALA A 168 -0.36 19.10 -14.45
C ALA A 168 -1.72 18.62 -14.96
N VAL A 169 -2.80 18.92 -14.23
CA VAL A 169 -4.17 18.63 -14.67
C VAL A 169 -4.51 19.42 -15.93
N ALA A 170 -4.18 20.71 -15.99
CA ALA A 170 -4.41 21.54 -17.17
C ALA A 170 -3.67 21.02 -18.41
N ALA A 171 -2.41 20.59 -18.23
CA ALA A 171 -1.62 19.99 -19.29
C ALA A 171 -2.21 18.66 -19.78
N ALA A 172 -2.74 17.84 -18.86
CA ALA A 172 -3.39 16.58 -19.19
C ALA A 172 -4.68 16.79 -19.99
N GLU A 173 -5.56 17.70 -19.56
CA GLU A 173 -6.79 18.06 -20.29
C GLU A 173 -6.47 18.59 -21.70
N SER A 174 -5.54 19.54 -21.80
CA SER A 174 -5.17 20.15 -23.09
C SER A 174 -4.59 19.15 -24.09
N ARG A 175 -3.98 18.06 -23.60
CA ARG A 175 -3.34 17.03 -24.43
C ARG A 175 -4.19 15.76 -24.56
N GLY A 176 -5.36 15.72 -23.92
CA GLY A 176 -6.22 14.53 -23.89
C GLY A 176 -5.56 13.30 -23.25
N LEU A 177 -4.78 13.48 -22.18
CA LEU A 177 -4.10 12.37 -21.50
C LEU A 177 -5.05 11.59 -20.59
N ASP A 178 -4.79 10.29 -20.42
CA ASP A 178 -5.62 9.40 -19.59
C ASP A 178 -5.46 9.66 -18.08
N ALA A 179 -4.26 10.03 -17.61
CA ALA A 179 -3.99 10.13 -16.17
C ALA A 179 -2.96 11.20 -15.75
N VAL A 180 -3.07 11.62 -14.49
CA VAL A 180 -2.09 12.48 -13.79
C VAL A 180 -1.65 11.78 -12.51
N LEU A 181 -0.35 11.57 -12.33
CA LEU A 181 0.22 11.03 -11.09
C LEU A 181 0.91 12.16 -10.31
N VAL A 182 0.46 12.43 -9.09
CA VAL A 182 0.93 13.56 -8.28
C VAL A 182 1.81 13.09 -7.12
N ASP A 183 3.09 13.44 -7.13
CA ASP A 183 4.03 13.19 -6.02
C ASP A 183 3.93 14.32 -4.98
N THR A 184 3.73 13.99 -3.70
CA THR A 184 3.61 14.99 -2.62
C THR A 184 4.73 14.89 -1.60
N ALA A 185 4.89 15.95 -0.81
CA ALA A 185 5.74 15.91 0.38
C ALA A 185 5.26 14.85 1.39
N GLY A 186 6.19 14.35 2.22
CA GLY A 186 5.92 13.34 3.25
C GLY A 186 6.51 13.67 4.63
N ARG A 187 6.65 14.96 4.96
CA ARG A 187 7.30 15.46 6.18
C ARG A 187 6.35 15.44 7.38
N LEU A 188 6.08 14.26 7.95
CA LEU A 188 5.08 14.07 9.00
C LEU A 188 5.41 14.77 10.34
N GLN A 189 6.68 15.13 10.59
CA GLN A 189 7.09 15.88 11.78
C GLN A 189 6.37 17.24 11.90
N ASN A 190 5.88 17.79 10.79
CA ASN A 190 5.07 19.01 10.76
C ASN A 190 3.64 18.70 10.28
N LYS A 191 2.98 17.77 10.99
CA LYS A 191 1.72 17.13 10.61
C LYS A 191 0.65 18.14 10.15
N GLN A 192 0.38 19.19 10.92
CA GLN A 192 -0.68 20.16 10.59
C GLN A 192 -0.43 20.85 9.25
N GLN A 193 0.81 21.27 8.99
CA GLN A 193 1.17 21.93 7.74
C GLN A 193 1.06 20.96 6.56
N LEU A 194 1.55 19.73 6.71
CA LEU A 194 1.47 18.70 5.67
C LEU A 194 0.01 18.40 5.30
N MET A 195 -0.86 18.25 6.30
CA MET A 195 -2.27 17.92 6.06
C MET A 195 -3.03 19.09 5.42
N ALA A 196 -2.71 20.34 5.81
CA ALA A 196 -3.25 21.52 5.15
C ALA A 196 -2.83 21.61 3.68
N GLU A 197 -1.59 21.24 3.36
CA GLU A 197 -1.07 21.19 1.99
C GLU A 197 -1.77 20.11 1.15
N LEU A 198 -1.88 18.88 1.67
CA LEU A 198 -2.60 17.80 1.00
C LEU A 198 -4.07 18.16 0.74
N ALA A 199 -4.74 18.74 1.74
CA ALA A 199 -6.11 19.23 1.60
C ALA A 199 -6.23 20.36 0.57
N LYS A 200 -5.21 21.21 0.44
CA LYS A 200 -5.16 22.25 -0.59
C LYS A 200 -5.02 21.65 -1.99
N ILE A 201 -4.10 20.69 -2.19
CA ILE A 201 -3.91 19.99 -3.47
C ILE A 201 -5.23 19.35 -3.90
N ARG A 202 -5.89 18.61 -3.00
CA ARG A 202 -7.19 17.99 -3.27
C ARG A 202 -8.25 19.00 -3.68
N ARG A 203 -8.43 20.10 -2.94
CA ARG A 203 -9.41 21.15 -3.28
C ARG A 203 -9.15 21.78 -4.65
N VAL A 204 -7.88 21.94 -5.02
CA VAL A 204 -7.50 22.50 -6.32
C VAL A 204 -7.87 21.52 -7.45
N ILE A 205 -7.61 20.22 -7.25
CA ILE A 205 -8.01 19.16 -8.19
C ILE A 205 -9.54 19.09 -8.29
N GLU A 206 -10.27 18.98 -7.17
CA GLU A 206 -11.73 18.88 -7.12
C GLU A 206 -12.43 20.07 -7.79
N ARG A 207 -11.92 21.29 -7.60
CA ARG A 207 -12.50 22.49 -8.21
C ARG A 207 -12.43 22.46 -9.73
N ARG A 208 -11.38 21.86 -10.28
CA ARG A 208 -11.18 21.76 -11.73
C ARG A 208 -11.85 20.52 -12.31
N LEU A 209 -11.76 19.40 -11.61
CA LEU A 209 -12.31 18.09 -11.98
C LEU A 209 -13.16 17.55 -10.81
N PRO A 210 -14.47 17.81 -10.81
CA PRO A 210 -15.36 17.28 -9.78
C PRO A 210 -15.28 15.75 -9.67
N GLY A 211 -15.13 15.24 -8.44
CA GLY A 211 -14.98 13.79 -8.17
C GLY A 211 -13.55 13.24 -8.29
N GLN A 212 -12.55 14.09 -8.58
CA GLN A 212 -11.12 13.75 -8.52
C GLN A 212 -10.48 14.28 -7.22
N PRO A 213 -9.36 13.73 -6.72
CA PRO A 213 -8.62 12.60 -7.26
C PRO A 213 -9.37 11.27 -7.11
N ARG A 214 -9.34 10.46 -8.16
CA ARG A 214 -9.95 9.12 -8.19
C ARG A 214 -9.32 8.22 -7.13
N HIS A 215 -8.00 8.33 -6.96
CA HIS A 215 -7.27 7.58 -5.95
C HIS A 215 -6.37 8.50 -5.13
N VAL A 216 -6.38 8.30 -3.82
CA VAL A 216 -5.37 8.82 -2.89
C VAL A 216 -4.62 7.61 -2.32
N LEU A 217 -3.44 7.36 -2.87
CA LEU A 217 -2.64 6.17 -2.58
C LEU A 217 -1.64 6.45 -1.47
N LEU A 218 -1.79 5.77 -0.34
CA LEU A 218 -0.82 5.80 0.74
C LEU A 218 0.30 4.80 0.48
N VAL A 219 1.53 5.28 0.33
CA VAL A 219 2.70 4.42 0.16
C VAL A 219 3.31 4.12 1.53
N LEU A 220 3.26 2.84 1.91
CA LEU A 220 3.68 2.33 3.21
C LEU A 220 4.83 1.34 3.06
N ASP A 221 5.88 1.53 3.84
CA ASP A 221 7.05 0.65 3.85
C ASP A 221 6.83 -0.54 4.80
N ALA A 222 6.82 -1.75 4.25
CA ALA A 222 6.56 -2.98 5.00
C ALA A 222 7.65 -3.32 6.04
N THR A 223 8.81 -2.65 6.00
CA THR A 223 9.89 -2.82 7.00
C THR A 223 9.69 -1.97 8.25
N THR A 224 8.78 -0.99 8.22
CA THR A 224 8.61 -0.02 9.32
C THR A 224 7.78 -0.54 10.50
N GLY A 225 7.16 -1.72 10.36
CA GLY A 225 6.38 -2.34 11.43
C GLY A 225 5.21 -1.47 11.91
N GLN A 226 4.91 -1.55 13.21
CA GLN A 226 3.83 -0.79 13.85
C GLN A 226 4.03 0.73 13.81
N ASN A 227 5.27 1.21 13.71
CA ASN A 227 5.53 2.64 13.55
C ASN A 227 4.96 3.17 12.23
N GLY A 228 5.10 2.40 11.15
CA GLY A 228 4.50 2.74 9.86
C GLY A 228 2.97 2.82 9.93
N ILE A 229 2.35 1.90 10.66
CA ILE A 229 0.89 1.85 10.85
C ILE A 229 0.37 3.08 11.57
N LEU A 230 1.02 3.50 12.67
CA LEU A 230 0.63 4.70 13.40
C LEU A 230 0.72 5.97 12.53
N GLN A 231 1.74 6.04 11.68
CA GLN A 231 1.89 7.14 10.72
C GLN A 231 0.81 7.09 9.63
N ALA A 232 0.52 5.89 9.13
CA ALA A 232 -0.51 5.64 8.12
C ALA A 232 -1.91 6.06 8.58
N GLU A 233 -2.26 5.83 9.85
CA GLU A 233 -3.55 6.26 10.41
C GLU A 233 -3.75 7.78 10.35
N ALA A 234 -2.68 8.55 10.55
CA ALA A 234 -2.75 10.01 10.44
C ALA A 234 -3.08 10.44 9.00
N PHE A 235 -2.46 9.80 8.00
CA PHE A 235 -2.80 10.06 6.59
C PHE A 235 -4.21 9.58 6.24
N SER A 236 -4.61 8.39 6.69
CA SER A 236 -5.93 7.84 6.38
C SER A 236 -7.06 8.77 6.84
N ARG A 237 -6.98 9.25 8.08
CA ARG A 237 -7.98 10.17 8.66
C ARG A 237 -8.04 11.53 7.98
N GLU A 238 -6.89 12.09 7.57
CA GLU A 238 -6.81 13.51 7.19
C GLU A 238 -6.65 13.74 5.68
N ALA A 239 -6.04 12.80 4.96
CA ALA A 239 -5.79 12.91 3.51
C ALA A 239 -6.92 12.30 2.66
N GLY A 240 -7.80 11.49 3.24
CA GLY A 240 -8.85 10.77 2.52
C GLY A 240 -8.28 9.67 1.63
N VAL A 241 -7.42 8.82 2.22
CA VAL A 241 -6.77 7.69 1.54
C VAL A 241 -7.85 6.74 1.01
N THR A 242 -7.67 6.26 -0.23
CA THR A 242 -8.57 5.31 -0.89
C THR A 242 -7.95 3.95 -1.13
N GLY A 243 -6.62 3.83 -0.97
CA GLY A 243 -5.91 2.58 -1.09
C GLY A 243 -4.46 2.67 -0.65
N ILE A 244 -3.85 1.52 -0.40
CA ILE A 244 -2.48 1.37 0.08
C ILE A 244 -1.61 0.77 -1.02
N VAL A 245 -0.37 1.26 -1.10
CA VAL A 245 0.72 0.57 -1.78
C VAL A 245 1.75 0.14 -0.74
N LEU A 246 1.95 -1.16 -0.60
CA LEU A 246 3.01 -1.71 0.26
C LEU A 246 4.31 -1.77 -0.51
N THR A 247 5.39 -1.24 0.02
CA THR A 247 6.73 -1.31 -0.58
C THR A 247 7.66 -2.19 0.25
N LYS A 248 8.74 -2.67 -0.38
CA LYS A 248 9.79 -3.48 0.24
C LYS A 248 9.27 -4.76 0.90
N LEU A 249 8.22 -5.35 0.33
CA LEU A 249 7.65 -6.60 0.84
C LEU A 249 8.63 -7.77 0.66
N ASP A 250 9.50 -7.68 -0.33
CA ASP A 250 10.63 -8.58 -0.61
C ASP A 250 11.76 -8.47 0.44
N GLY A 251 11.92 -7.30 1.06
CA GLY A 251 12.99 -7.03 2.03
C GLY A 251 12.63 -7.32 3.49
N THR A 252 11.43 -7.85 3.77
CA THR A 252 10.95 -8.07 5.15
C THR A 252 10.54 -9.50 5.41
N ALA A 253 11.06 -10.05 6.52
CA ALA A 253 10.63 -11.33 7.06
C ALA A 253 9.33 -11.22 7.89
N LYS A 254 8.81 -9.99 8.05
CA LYS A 254 7.74 -9.72 9.02
C LYS A 254 6.34 -9.83 8.43
N GLY A 255 6.04 -9.32 7.23
CA GLY A 255 4.75 -9.56 6.54
C GLY A 255 3.45 -9.10 7.25
N GLY A 256 3.44 -8.93 8.58
CA GLY A 256 2.28 -8.61 9.40
C GLY A 256 1.79 -7.18 9.24
N VAL A 257 2.63 -6.28 8.72
CA VAL A 257 2.26 -4.90 8.38
C VAL A 257 1.12 -4.87 7.37
N ALA A 258 1.03 -5.82 6.43
CA ALA A 258 -0.08 -5.89 5.49
C ALA A 258 -1.42 -6.11 6.21
N LEU A 259 -1.42 -7.01 7.19
CA LEU A 259 -2.62 -7.33 7.99
C LEU A 259 -3.01 -6.16 8.88
N ALA A 260 -2.03 -5.60 9.59
CA ALA A 260 -2.24 -4.43 10.44
C ALA A 260 -2.78 -3.23 9.64
N ALA A 261 -2.24 -3.00 8.44
CA ALA A 261 -2.64 -1.88 7.60
C ALA A 261 -4.06 -2.05 7.06
N ALA A 262 -4.41 -3.24 6.57
CA ALA A 262 -5.77 -3.51 6.13
C ALA A 262 -6.77 -3.29 7.28
N ASP A 263 -6.54 -3.94 8.42
CA ASP A 263 -7.44 -3.93 9.56
C ASP A 263 -7.62 -2.53 10.16
N ARG A 264 -6.53 -1.80 10.41
CA ARG A 264 -6.59 -0.51 11.11
C ARG A 264 -6.94 0.67 10.22
N LEU A 265 -6.62 0.62 8.93
CA LEU A 265 -6.84 1.75 8.02
C LEU A 265 -8.18 1.65 7.29
N GLY A 266 -8.79 0.46 7.23
CA GLY A 266 -10.10 0.25 6.62
C GLY A 266 -10.12 0.53 5.11
N VAL A 267 -8.97 0.46 4.45
CA VAL A 267 -8.81 0.72 3.01
C VAL A 267 -8.05 -0.43 2.34
N PRO A 268 -8.33 -0.71 1.06
CA PRO A 268 -7.74 -1.85 0.36
C PRO A 268 -6.26 -1.64 0.08
N ILE A 269 -5.48 -2.72 0.14
CA ILE A 269 -4.14 -2.75 -0.45
C ILE A 269 -4.33 -2.99 -1.95
N LEU A 270 -3.86 -2.05 -2.79
CA LEU A 270 -4.02 -2.12 -4.24
C LEU A 270 -2.77 -2.69 -4.93
N PHE A 271 -1.60 -2.40 -4.38
CA PHE A 271 -0.33 -2.82 -4.97
C PHE A 271 0.69 -3.24 -3.90
N ALA A 272 1.59 -4.14 -4.31
CA ALA A 272 2.79 -4.51 -3.59
C ALA A 272 4.04 -4.30 -4.47
N GLY A 273 5.02 -3.57 -3.93
CA GLY A 273 6.37 -3.49 -4.44
C GLY A 273 7.18 -4.69 -3.96
N VAL A 274 7.70 -5.46 -4.91
CA VAL A 274 8.31 -6.78 -4.70
C VAL A 274 9.76 -6.86 -5.20
N GLY A 275 10.43 -5.71 -5.28
CA GLY A 275 11.80 -5.57 -5.76
C GLY A 275 12.14 -4.12 -6.09
N GLU A 276 13.34 -3.88 -6.59
CA GLU A 276 13.83 -2.52 -6.93
C GLU A 276 13.53 -2.13 -8.39
N GLU A 277 13.46 -3.11 -9.28
CA GLU A 277 13.25 -2.92 -10.72
C GLU A 277 11.96 -2.16 -11.06
N ILE A 278 11.96 -1.49 -12.22
CA ILE A 278 10.85 -0.62 -12.67
C ILE A 278 9.53 -1.37 -12.88
N ASP A 279 9.60 -2.67 -13.18
CA ASP A 279 8.47 -3.56 -13.36
C ASP A 279 8.06 -4.30 -12.06
N ALA A 280 8.81 -4.10 -10.96
CA ALA A 280 8.56 -4.74 -9.67
C ALA A 280 7.48 -4.02 -8.84
N LEU A 281 6.30 -3.81 -9.45
CA LEU A 281 5.06 -3.38 -8.81
C LEU A 281 3.91 -4.27 -9.29
N ALA A 282 3.40 -5.12 -8.40
CA ALA A 282 2.32 -6.04 -8.70
C ALA A 282 0.99 -5.57 -8.07
N PRO A 283 -0.16 -5.78 -8.74
CA PRO A 283 -1.45 -5.70 -8.08
C PRO A 283 -1.46 -6.63 -6.86
N PHE A 284 -1.99 -6.14 -5.75
CA PHE A 284 -2.10 -6.93 -4.54
C PHE A 284 -3.25 -7.94 -4.69
N ASP A 285 -2.94 -9.19 -4.40
CA ASP A 285 -3.89 -10.30 -4.45
C ASP A 285 -3.94 -10.92 -3.05
N PRO A 286 -5.04 -10.72 -2.29
CA PRO A 286 -5.20 -11.27 -0.95
C PRO A 286 -5.03 -12.78 -0.90
N GLU A 287 -5.52 -13.52 -1.90
CA GLU A 287 -5.42 -14.98 -1.94
C GLU A 287 -3.95 -15.36 -2.12
N ALA A 288 -3.29 -14.81 -3.14
CA ALA A 288 -1.89 -15.12 -3.41
C ALA A 288 -0.97 -14.69 -2.24
N PHE A 289 -1.33 -13.64 -1.50
CA PHE A 289 -0.59 -13.22 -0.31
C PHE A 289 -0.75 -14.21 0.85
N VAL A 290 -1.97 -14.66 1.12
CA VAL A 290 -2.27 -15.64 2.17
C VAL A 290 -1.63 -16.99 1.85
N GLU A 291 -1.75 -17.44 0.59
CA GLU A 291 -1.07 -18.63 0.08
C GLU A 291 0.43 -18.49 0.28
N TRP A 292 1.04 -17.41 -0.22
CA TRP A 292 2.47 -17.16 -0.02
C TRP A 292 2.86 -17.26 1.47
N LEU A 293 2.07 -16.65 2.37
CA LEU A 293 2.35 -16.63 3.81
C LEU A 293 2.26 -18.00 4.47
N LEU A 294 1.28 -18.84 4.11
CA LEU A 294 0.90 -20.04 4.88
C LEU A 294 1.03 -21.37 4.13
N SER A 295 1.18 -21.39 2.80
CA SER A 295 1.32 -22.63 2.02
C SER A 295 2.66 -23.32 2.28
N GLU A 296 2.68 -24.66 2.30
CA GLU A 296 3.87 -25.50 2.55
C GLU A 296 5.04 -25.27 1.59
#